data_AF-A0A957HXA1-F1
#
_entry.id   AF-A0A957HXA1-F1
#
_cell.length_a   1.000
_cell.length_b   1.000
_cell.length_c   1.000
_cell.angle_alpha   90.00
_cell.angle_beta   90.00
_cell.angle_gamma   90.00
#
_symmetry.space_group_name_H-M   'P 1'
#
loop_
_entity.id
_entity.type
_entity.pdbx_description
1 polymer ?
#
loop_
_entity_poly.entity_id
_entity_poly.type
_entity_poly.pdbx_seq_one_letter_code
_entity_poly.pdbx_strand_id
1 'polypeptide(L)'
;MITFPLDREPDGATLVYRPWGVRAIKLLVTSEVETAVLRIRPRAIKQTEADAGIFRASADDSDAFVISWGGGHEPGPCLKAEDYLVAFERCAALQPGDTSLIYFNLDHIGPDLPGEATVPIEAYDEKMGEVKATLPIRLQKPPAYNDSVVQFIQNGAVWQPQGTQVASYEPRWWPRPAVDYVPLATYPLQVRLDGKRLLVEWGGKTVAQITDHTDPTVLLPQSMRLELFEFDRSHLALRAWFFWLDKNIGSGHEVPDAERFDMLLRKQDGYVTLACTDMHWREMWAQIDGAPMEATLGMSRAAKLKLLTEGIAKVKAFFTGEKEADHDGVFSPVDGPAPLIPKQAARLGGGDFATRGKGAEAHLPTIINVVEQSDATTLKMVSSDVRLG
;
A
#
# COMPACT_ATOMS: atom_id res chain seq x y z
N MET A 1 0.85 13.99 -8.00
CA MET A 1 0.04 13.16 -8.91
C MET A 1 0.57 13.37 -10.32
N ILE A 2 0.75 12.30 -11.08
CA ILE A 2 1.31 12.34 -12.44
C ILE A 2 0.16 12.09 -13.44
N THR A 3 0.03 12.94 -14.46
CA THR A 3 -0.99 12.81 -15.50
C THR A 3 -0.49 11.91 -16.64
N PHE A 4 -1.31 10.96 -17.07
CA PHE A 4 -1.03 10.07 -18.20
C PHE A 4 -2.16 10.15 -19.23
N PRO A 5 -2.12 11.12 -20.16
CA PRO A 5 -3.04 11.16 -21.29
C PRO A 5 -2.70 10.04 -22.28
N LEU A 6 -3.70 9.30 -22.77
CA LEU A 6 -3.50 8.15 -23.66
C LEU A 6 -3.59 8.48 -25.15
N ASP A 7 -4.18 9.62 -25.46
CA ASP A 7 -4.57 10.11 -26.79
C ASP A 7 -3.57 11.11 -27.39
N ARG A 8 -2.50 11.40 -26.65
CA ARG A 8 -1.37 12.23 -27.08
C ARG A 8 -0.08 11.73 -26.45
N GLU A 9 1.06 12.12 -27.02
CA GLU A 9 2.36 11.83 -26.43
C GLU A 9 2.48 12.55 -25.07
N PRO A 10 2.72 11.84 -23.96
CA PRO A 10 2.86 12.48 -22.66
C PRO A 10 4.25 13.15 -22.55
N ASP A 11 4.31 14.34 -21.95
CA ASP A 11 5.55 15.12 -21.74
C ASP A 11 6.59 14.45 -20.81
N GLY A 12 6.31 13.22 -20.36
CA GLY A 12 7.02 12.55 -19.29
C GLY A 12 6.70 13.16 -17.92
N ALA A 13 7.25 12.55 -16.89
CA ALA A 13 7.10 13.03 -15.52
C ALA A 13 8.41 12.94 -14.77
N THR A 14 8.53 13.69 -13.69
CA THR A 14 9.66 13.61 -12.77
C THR A 14 9.16 13.20 -11.40
N LEU A 15 9.89 12.27 -10.78
CA LEU A 15 9.62 11.80 -9.43
C LEU A 15 10.92 11.81 -8.63
N VAL A 16 10.91 12.52 -7.50
CA VAL A 16 11.99 12.38 -6.53
C VAL A 16 11.80 11.04 -5.80
N TYR A 17 12.74 10.12 -5.95
CA TYR A 17 12.66 8.81 -5.29
C TYR A 17 13.09 8.91 -3.83
N ARG A 18 12.77 7.89 -3.03
CA ARG A 18 13.21 7.80 -1.63
C ARG A 18 14.32 6.75 -1.50
N PRO A 19 15.58 7.15 -1.23
CA PRO A 19 16.68 6.26 -0.88
C PRO A 19 16.27 5.19 0.14
N TRP A 20 16.40 3.92 -0.25
CA TRP A 20 16.12 2.72 0.57
C TRP A 20 14.72 2.67 1.19
N GLY A 21 13.78 3.37 0.56
CA GLY A 21 12.40 3.44 0.99
C GLY A 21 11.44 3.26 -0.18
N VAL A 22 10.16 3.42 0.11
CA VAL A 22 9.08 3.14 -0.84
C VAL A 22 8.34 4.42 -1.19
N ARG A 23 8.32 4.73 -2.48
CA ARG A 23 7.67 5.91 -3.04
C ARG A 23 6.42 5.50 -3.82
N ALA A 24 5.27 6.10 -3.49
CA ALA A 24 4.06 5.89 -4.27
C ALA A 24 4.10 6.68 -5.60
N ILE A 25 3.86 5.98 -6.71
CA ILE A 25 3.57 6.58 -8.01
C ILE A 25 2.05 6.59 -8.16
N LYS A 26 1.46 7.78 -8.20
CA LYS A 26 0.02 7.97 -8.39
C LYS A 26 -0.23 8.54 -9.77
N LEU A 27 -0.80 7.71 -10.65
CA LEU A 27 -1.14 8.06 -12.02
C LEU A 27 -2.61 8.44 -12.11
N LEU A 28 -2.88 9.58 -12.72
CA LEU A 28 -4.20 9.97 -13.22
C LEU A 28 -4.21 9.71 -14.72
N VAL A 29 -4.86 8.63 -15.13
CA VAL A 29 -5.00 8.25 -16.54
C VAL A 29 -6.27 8.86 -17.11
N THR A 30 -6.15 9.51 -18.27
CA THR A 30 -7.25 10.21 -18.94
C THR A 30 -7.24 9.90 -20.44
N SER A 31 -8.40 10.00 -21.07
CA SER A 31 -8.53 9.92 -22.54
C SER A 31 -9.67 10.81 -23.01
N GLU A 32 -9.47 11.57 -24.09
CA GLU A 32 -10.55 12.32 -24.77
C GLU A 32 -11.29 11.47 -25.80
N VAL A 33 -10.80 10.25 -26.07
CA VAL A 33 -11.40 9.28 -26.99
C VAL A 33 -11.70 7.97 -26.26
N GLU A 34 -12.61 7.17 -26.81
CA GLU A 34 -12.82 5.81 -26.33
C GLU A 34 -11.56 4.98 -26.58
N THR A 35 -11.09 4.26 -25.55
CA THR A 35 -9.92 3.38 -25.67
C THR A 35 -10.34 1.94 -25.96
N ALA A 36 -9.39 1.12 -26.43
CA ALA A 36 -9.54 -0.32 -26.27
C ALA A 36 -9.57 -0.73 -24.78
N VAL A 37 -9.80 -2.01 -24.49
CA VAL A 37 -9.62 -2.55 -23.13
C VAL A 37 -8.12 -2.64 -22.86
N LEU A 38 -7.60 -1.70 -22.06
CA LEU A 38 -6.17 -1.57 -21.81
C LEU A 38 -5.82 -1.92 -20.35
N ARG A 39 -4.58 -2.39 -20.19
CA ARG A 39 -3.89 -2.53 -18.91
C ARG A 39 -2.70 -1.60 -18.85
N ILE A 40 -2.20 -1.39 -17.65
CA ILE A 40 -1.00 -0.60 -17.42
C ILE A 40 0.07 -1.42 -16.70
N ARG A 41 1.33 -1.27 -17.10
CA ARG A 41 2.46 -1.98 -16.50
C ARG A 41 3.74 -1.17 -16.60
N PRO A 42 4.75 -1.41 -15.76
CA PRO A 42 6.10 -1.00 -16.07
C PRO A 42 6.65 -1.84 -17.24
N ARG A 43 7.47 -1.24 -18.11
CA ARG A 43 8.01 -1.94 -19.30
C ARG A 43 8.92 -3.12 -18.95
N ALA A 44 9.80 -2.96 -17.97
CA ALA A 44 10.87 -3.90 -17.67
C ALA A 44 10.43 -5.02 -16.70
N ILE A 45 9.34 -5.70 -17.05
CA ILE A 45 8.97 -6.98 -16.42
C ILE A 45 9.88 -8.06 -17.00
N LYS A 46 10.59 -8.79 -16.13
CA LYS A 46 11.37 -9.96 -16.54
C LYS A 46 10.41 -11.09 -16.85
N GLN A 47 10.28 -11.50 -18.11
CA GLN A 47 9.34 -12.56 -18.52
C GLN A 47 9.55 -13.85 -17.74
N THR A 48 10.80 -14.20 -17.42
CA THR A 48 11.12 -15.38 -16.59
C THR A 48 10.58 -15.29 -15.17
N GLU A 49 10.49 -14.09 -14.59
CA GLU A 49 9.86 -13.87 -13.28
C GLU A 49 8.33 -13.97 -13.41
N ALA A 50 7.74 -13.34 -14.42
CA ALA A 50 6.30 -13.40 -14.67
C ALA A 50 5.82 -14.84 -14.93
N ASP A 51 6.56 -15.62 -15.70
CA ASP A 51 6.29 -17.04 -15.97
C ASP A 51 6.37 -17.90 -14.68
N ALA A 52 7.20 -17.48 -13.72
CA ALA A 52 7.30 -18.10 -12.40
C ALA A 52 6.22 -17.62 -11.40
N GLY A 53 5.34 -16.70 -11.82
CA GLY A 53 4.30 -16.12 -10.97
C GLY A 53 4.82 -14.99 -10.07
N ILE A 54 5.95 -14.37 -10.41
CA ILE A 54 6.50 -13.22 -9.71
C ILE A 54 6.15 -11.95 -10.48
N PHE A 55 5.46 -11.02 -9.84
CA PHE A 55 4.91 -9.81 -10.45
C PHE A 55 5.56 -8.56 -9.88
N ARG A 56 6.63 -8.14 -10.55
CA ARG A 56 7.33 -6.89 -10.33
C ARG A 56 8.08 -6.51 -11.60
N ALA A 57 8.57 -5.27 -11.65
CA ALA A 57 9.45 -4.81 -12.70
C ALA A 57 10.65 -4.08 -12.12
N SER A 58 11.73 -4.01 -12.86
CA SER A 58 12.82 -3.08 -12.56
C SER A 58 12.54 -1.72 -13.20
N ALA A 59 13.09 -0.63 -12.68
CA ALA A 59 13.04 0.66 -13.38
C ALA A 59 13.81 0.61 -14.70
N ASP A 60 15.00 0.01 -14.65
CA ASP A 60 15.97 -0.12 -15.71
C ASP A 60 16.81 -1.40 -15.51
N ASP A 61 17.87 -1.55 -16.28
CA ASP A 61 18.75 -2.72 -16.21
C ASP A 61 19.64 -2.76 -14.94
N SER A 62 19.62 -1.72 -14.09
CA SER A 62 20.45 -1.68 -12.88
C SER A 62 19.88 -2.52 -11.73
N ASP A 63 18.60 -2.92 -11.81
CA ASP A 63 17.84 -3.53 -10.73
C ASP A 63 17.84 -2.70 -9.41
N ALA A 64 18.30 -1.44 -9.43
CA ALA A 64 18.38 -0.60 -8.24
C ALA A 64 16.99 -0.18 -7.73
N PHE A 65 16.00 -0.17 -8.61
CA PHE A 65 14.62 0.14 -8.29
C PHE A 65 13.69 -0.98 -8.73
N VAL A 66 12.81 -1.38 -7.81
CA VAL A 66 11.73 -2.32 -8.06
C VAL A 66 10.41 -1.59 -8.06
N ILE A 67 9.54 -1.92 -9.00
CA ILE A 67 8.19 -1.40 -9.11
C ILE A 67 7.21 -2.54 -8.92
N SER A 68 6.30 -2.35 -7.98
CA SER A 68 5.17 -3.23 -7.74
C SER A 68 3.85 -2.45 -7.81
N TRP A 69 2.75 -3.18 -7.95
CA TRP A 69 1.38 -2.67 -7.87
C TRP A 69 0.58 -3.63 -6.99
N GLY A 70 -0.71 -3.38 -6.80
CA GLY A 70 -1.51 -4.37 -6.10
C GLY A 70 -2.97 -4.47 -6.53
N GLY A 71 -3.76 -5.21 -5.76
CA GLY A 71 -5.12 -5.62 -6.11
C GLY A 71 -5.22 -6.90 -6.96
N GLY A 72 -4.19 -7.75 -6.98
CA GLY A 72 -4.27 -9.05 -7.65
C GLY A 72 -4.40 -8.99 -9.17
N HIS A 73 -4.16 -7.82 -9.78
CA HIS A 73 -4.29 -7.64 -11.22
C HIS A 73 -3.01 -8.03 -11.94
N GLU A 74 -2.98 -9.26 -12.42
CA GLU A 74 -1.92 -9.79 -13.26
C GLU A 74 -2.38 -9.73 -14.72
N PRO A 75 -1.55 -9.33 -15.69
CA PRO A 75 -0.15 -8.84 -15.65
C PRO A 75 0.04 -7.32 -15.40
N GLY A 76 -0.93 -6.67 -14.76
CA GLY A 76 -0.97 -5.22 -14.50
C GLY A 76 -2.41 -4.76 -14.25
N PRO A 77 -2.65 -3.65 -13.53
CA PRO A 77 -4.02 -3.20 -13.26
C PRO A 77 -4.76 -2.82 -14.53
N CYS A 78 -6.07 -3.10 -14.56
CA CYS A 78 -6.94 -2.60 -15.61
C CYS A 78 -6.95 -1.06 -15.56
N LEU A 79 -6.98 -0.40 -16.72
CA LEU A 79 -7.24 1.04 -16.72
C LEU A 79 -8.63 1.35 -16.16
N LYS A 80 -9.62 0.52 -16.48
CA LYS A 80 -10.96 0.58 -15.89
C LYS A 80 -11.36 -0.83 -15.51
N ALA A 81 -11.72 -1.02 -14.24
CA ALA A 81 -12.29 -2.27 -13.75
C ALA A 81 -13.81 -2.12 -13.64
N GLU A 82 -14.53 -3.16 -14.06
CA GLU A 82 -15.97 -3.29 -13.83
C GLU A 82 -16.22 -4.54 -12.99
N ASP A 83 -17.10 -4.40 -11.99
CA ASP A 83 -17.59 -5.55 -11.23
C ASP A 83 -18.41 -6.45 -12.14
N TYR A 84 -17.97 -7.69 -12.27
CA TYR A 84 -18.67 -8.78 -12.90
C TYR A 84 -19.15 -9.75 -11.83
N LEU A 85 -20.48 -9.96 -11.77
CA LEU A 85 -21.15 -10.89 -10.85
C LEU A 85 -20.91 -10.60 -9.35
N VAL A 86 -20.58 -9.37 -8.94
CA VAL A 86 -20.16 -9.01 -7.55
C VAL A 86 -18.90 -9.81 -7.11
N ALA A 87 -18.39 -10.57 -8.07
CA ALA A 87 -17.51 -11.73 -8.06
C ALA A 87 -16.04 -11.45 -8.32
N PHE A 88 -15.89 -10.72 -9.42
CA PHE A 88 -14.77 -10.75 -10.33
C PHE A 88 -14.67 -9.37 -10.95
N GLU A 89 -13.47 -8.94 -11.27
CA GLU A 89 -13.29 -7.74 -12.06
C GLU A 89 -13.04 -8.13 -13.52
N ARG A 90 -13.61 -7.36 -14.43
CA ARG A 90 -13.25 -7.39 -15.84
C ARG A 90 -12.67 -6.04 -16.24
N CYS A 91 -11.62 -6.05 -17.04
CA CYS A 91 -11.15 -4.80 -17.64
C CYS A 91 -12.18 -4.30 -18.65
N ALA A 92 -12.39 -2.98 -18.67
CA ALA A 92 -13.27 -2.29 -19.60
C ALA A 92 -12.53 -1.17 -20.36
N ALA A 93 -13.14 -0.71 -21.45
CA ALA A 93 -12.68 0.45 -22.18
C ALA A 93 -12.90 1.74 -21.36
N LEU A 94 -11.94 2.66 -21.41
CA LEU A 94 -12.08 3.99 -20.86
C LEU A 94 -12.90 4.84 -21.85
N GLN A 95 -14.01 5.42 -21.40
CA GLN A 95 -14.84 6.30 -22.24
C GLN A 95 -14.31 7.73 -22.23
N PRO A 96 -14.63 8.57 -23.23
CA PRO A 96 -14.27 9.98 -23.23
C PRO A 96 -14.69 10.68 -21.94
N GLY A 97 -13.75 11.30 -21.24
CA GLY A 97 -13.99 12.00 -19.98
C GLY A 97 -13.96 11.12 -18.72
N ASP A 98 -13.86 9.79 -18.85
CA ASP A 98 -13.55 8.93 -17.72
C ASP A 98 -12.13 9.23 -17.20
N THR A 99 -11.92 9.02 -15.91
CA THR A 99 -10.61 9.10 -15.27
C THR A 99 -10.31 7.82 -14.51
N SER A 100 -9.06 7.38 -14.52
CA SER A 100 -8.60 6.27 -13.68
C SER A 100 -7.45 6.67 -12.79
N LEU A 101 -7.46 6.19 -11.55
CA LEU A 101 -6.36 6.34 -10.61
C LEU A 101 -5.65 5.01 -10.41
N ILE A 102 -4.39 4.96 -10.81
CA ILE A 102 -3.54 3.78 -10.66
C ILE A 102 -2.38 4.09 -9.72
N TYR A 103 -2.05 3.12 -8.86
CA TYR A 103 -1.00 3.22 -7.87
C TYR A 103 0.09 2.18 -8.12
N PHE A 104 1.34 2.61 -8.11
CA PHE A 104 2.51 1.74 -8.03
C PHE A 104 3.34 2.10 -6.79
N ASN A 105 4.08 1.13 -6.29
CA ASN A 105 5.10 1.32 -5.28
C ASN A 105 6.47 1.22 -5.96
N LEU A 106 7.28 2.27 -5.85
CA LEU A 106 8.66 2.31 -6.30
C LEU A 106 9.57 2.13 -5.08
N ASP A 107 10.27 1.01 -5.03
CA ASP A 107 11.18 0.61 -3.97
C ASP A 107 12.63 0.76 -4.43
N HIS A 108 13.47 1.44 -3.65
CA HIS A 108 14.91 1.49 -3.90
C HIS A 108 15.62 0.39 -3.13
N ILE A 109 16.08 -0.64 -3.84
CA ILE A 109 16.74 -1.81 -3.25
C ILE A 109 18.25 -1.85 -3.51
N GLY A 110 18.74 -0.99 -4.39
CA GLY A 110 20.16 -0.91 -4.75
C GLY A 110 21.04 -0.48 -3.58
N PRO A 111 22.29 -0.97 -3.52
CA PRO A 111 23.28 -0.47 -2.57
C PRO A 111 23.71 0.96 -2.91
N ASP A 112 23.72 1.29 -4.21
CA ASP A 112 24.12 2.59 -4.74
C ASP A 112 22.91 3.49 -4.98
N LEU A 113 23.13 4.81 -4.94
CA LEU A 113 22.10 5.80 -5.24
C LEU A 113 22.29 6.38 -6.64
N PRO A 114 21.60 5.85 -7.65
CA PRO A 114 21.74 6.33 -9.01
C PRO A 114 21.32 7.80 -9.12
N GLY A 115 22.08 8.58 -9.90
CA GLY A 115 21.80 10.00 -10.11
C GLY A 115 20.48 10.23 -10.85
N GLU A 116 20.30 9.52 -11.96
CA GLU A 116 19.05 9.49 -12.73
C GLU A 116 18.75 8.06 -13.16
N ALA A 117 17.47 7.71 -13.14
CA ALA A 117 16.93 6.48 -13.73
C ALA A 117 15.61 6.83 -14.43
N THR A 118 15.15 6.00 -15.37
CA THR A 118 13.86 6.22 -16.03
C THR A 118 12.99 4.99 -15.92
N VAL A 119 11.77 5.19 -15.45
CA VAL A 119 10.73 4.17 -15.35
C VAL A 119 9.70 4.40 -16.44
N PRO A 120 9.75 3.66 -17.56
CA PRO A 120 8.65 3.68 -18.53
C PRO A 120 7.45 2.89 -18.01
N ILE A 121 6.30 3.58 -17.93
CA ILE A 121 4.99 2.96 -17.68
C ILE A 121 4.22 2.88 -19.00
N GLU A 122 3.74 1.70 -19.36
CA GLU A 122 3.08 1.42 -20.63
C GLU A 122 1.60 1.11 -20.43
N ALA A 123 0.74 1.75 -21.22
CA ALA A 123 -0.63 1.31 -21.44
C ALA A 123 -0.66 0.41 -22.68
N TYR A 124 -1.20 -0.80 -22.56
CA TYR A 124 -1.16 -1.81 -23.62
C TYR A 124 -2.44 -2.63 -23.70
N ASP A 125 -2.72 -3.14 -24.90
CA ASP A 125 -3.77 -4.13 -25.14
C ASP A 125 -3.26 -5.51 -24.75
N GLU A 126 -3.88 -6.15 -23.76
CA GLU A 126 -3.44 -7.46 -23.26
C GLU A 126 -3.53 -8.57 -24.32
N LYS A 127 -4.54 -8.52 -25.20
CA LYS A 127 -4.77 -9.56 -26.20
C LYS A 127 -3.79 -9.46 -27.36
N MET A 128 -3.50 -8.24 -27.79
CA MET A 128 -2.59 -7.99 -28.91
C MET A 128 -1.14 -7.82 -28.47
N GLY A 129 -0.89 -7.52 -27.20
CA GLY A 129 0.43 -7.12 -26.68
C GLY A 129 0.88 -5.74 -27.18
N GLU A 130 0.00 -4.99 -27.84
CA GLU A 130 0.32 -3.72 -28.48
C GLU A 130 0.36 -2.59 -27.44
N VAL A 131 1.51 -1.90 -27.34
CA VAL A 131 1.66 -0.71 -26.51
C VAL A 131 1.01 0.48 -27.21
N LYS A 132 0.03 1.11 -26.55
CA LYS A 132 -0.72 2.27 -27.07
C LYS A 132 -0.10 3.60 -26.64
N ALA A 133 0.41 3.66 -25.42
CA ALA A 133 1.06 4.84 -24.90
C ALA A 133 2.14 4.46 -23.88
N THR A 134 3.18 5.27 -23.80
CA THR A 134 4.27 5.11 -22.83
C THR A 134 4.51 6.43 -22.12
N LEU A 135 4.45 6.41 -20.79
CA LEU A 135 4.80 7.52 -19.93
C LEU A 135 6.20 7.28 -19.34
N PRO A 136 7.23 8.03 -19.76
CA PRO A 136 8.54 7.98 -19.11
C PRO A 136 8.51 8.77 -17.80
N ILE A 137 8.77 8.11 -16.67
CA ILE A 137 8.94 8.74 -15.36
C ILE A 137 10.43 8.80 -15.03
N ARG A 138 11.01 10.00 -15.04
CA ARG A 138 12.40 10.24 -14.65
C ARG A 138 12.51 10.27 -13.14
N LEU A 139 13.29 9.36 -12.59
CA LEU A 139 13.62 9.29 -11.18
C LEU A 139 14.79 10.22 -10.91
N GLN A 140 14.60 11.12 -9.94
CA GLN A 140 15.64 12.05 -9.50
C GLN A 140 16.02 11.77 -8.06
N LYS A 141 17.33 11.81 -7.81
CA LYS A 141 17.86 11.79 -6.45
C LYS A 141 17.38 13.03 -5.69
N PRO A 142 17.01 12.92 -4.39
CA PRO A 142 16.65 14.07 -3.59
C PRO A 142 17.76 15.13 -3.57
N PRO A 143 17.47 16.43 -3.83
CA PRO A 143 18.50 17.47 -3.88
C PRO A 143 19.23 17.67 -2.55
N ALA A 144 18.53 17.48 -1.43
CA ALA A 144 19.05 17.64 -0.07
C ALA A 144 19.71 16.36 0.48
N TYR A 145 20.03 15.39 -0.39
CA TYR A 145 20.65 14.15 0.03
C TYR A 145 22.10 14.37 0.48
N ASN A 146 22.42 13.94 1.69
CA ASN A 146 23.77 13.57 2.07
C ASN A 146 23.82 12.07 2.38
N ASP A 147 25.00 11.45 2.35
CA ASP A 147 25.21 10.00 2.52
C ASP A 147 24.82 9.46 3.92
N SER A 148 23.98 10.17 4.68
CA SER A 148 23.58 9.84 6.04
C SER A 148 22.07 9.64 6.23
N VAL A 149 21.32 9.45 5.15
CA VAL A 149 19.89 9.08 5.26
C VAL A 149 19.74 7.74 5.97
N VAL A 150 18.76 7.66 6.87
CA VAL A 150 18.50 6.46 7.66
C VAL A 150 18.07 5.29 6.77
N GLN A 151 18.77 4.17 6.93
CA GLN A 151 18.44 2.87 6.39
C GLN A 151 18.31 1.87 7.54
N PHE A 152 17.34 0.96 7.47
CA PHE A 152 17.29 -0.17 8.39
C PHE A 152 18.25 -1.27 7.92
N ILE A 153 19.30 -1.50 8.70
CA ILE A 153 20.28 -2.56 8.43
C ILE A 153 19.90 -3.80 9.22
N GLN A 154 19.77 -4.92 8.52
CA GLN A 154 19.43 -6.20 9.12
C GLN A 154 20.68 -6.96 9.55
N ASN A 155 20.72 -7.36 10.82
CA ASN A 155 21.71 -8.25 11.41
C ASN A 155 21.00 -9.46 12.04
N GLY A 156 20.89 -10.55 11.28
CA GLY A 156 20.12 -11.73 11.70
C GLY A 156 18.63 -11.41 11.78
N ALA A 157 18.03 -11.59 12.96
CA ALA A 157 16.61 -11.32 13.19
C ALA A 157 16.33 -9.86 13.62
N VAL A 158 17.33 -8.98 13.66
CA VAL A 158 17.18 -7.61 14.16
C VAL A 158 17.48 -6.61 13.05
N TRP A 159 16.64 -5.58 12.91
CA TRP A 159 16.87 -4.41 12.08
C TRP A 159 17.11 -3.19 12.98
N GLN A 160 18.15 -2.42 12.65
CA GLN A 160 18.48 -1.19 13.35
C GLN A 160 18.56 -0.02 12.37
N PRO A 161 17.98 1.15 12.71
CA PRO A 161 18.13 2.35 11.88
C PRO A 161 19.59 2.84 11.97
N GLN A 162 20.22 3.03 10.81
CA GLN A 162 21.56 3.60 10.68
C GLN A 162 21.52 4.81 9.77
N GLY A 163 22.02 5.95 10.25
CA GLY A 163 22.02 7.22 9.55
C GLY A 163 21.82 8.38 10.53
N THR A 164 21.97 9.61 10.06
CA THR A 164 21.79 10.84 10.85
C THR A 164 20.67 11.73 10.32
N GLN A 165 19.97 11.32 9.27
CA GLN A 165 18.85 12.06 8.71
C GLN A 165 17.65 11.18 8.38
N VAL A 166 16.45 11.66 8.65
CA VAL A 166 15.19 11.01 8.25
C VAL A 166 14.40 11.93 7.35
N ALA A 167 13.58 11.34 6.48
CA ALA A 167 12.64 12.12 5.69
C ALA A 167 11.53 12.68 6.59
N SER A 168 10.99 13.84 6.23
CA SER A 168 9.72 14.30 6.79
C SER A 168 8.61 13.33 6.41
N TYR A 169 7.67 13.09 7.33
CA TYR A 169 6.60 12.14 7.11
C TYR A 169 5.76 12.53 5.89
N GLU A 170 5.47 11.52 5.08
CA GLU A 170 4.72 11.67 3.86
C GLU A 170 3.62 10.61 3.78
N PRO A 171 2.36 11.03 3.72
CA PRO A 171 1.25 10.11 3.51
C PRO A 171 1.25 9.61 2.06
N ARG A 172 0.79 8.38 1.85
CA ARG A 172 0.70 7.74 0.53
C ARG A 172 -0.25 8.48 -0.40
N TRP A 173 -1.32 9.06 0.14
CA TRP A 173 -2.37 9.72 -0.64
C TRP A 173 -1.98 11.11 -1.14
N TRP A 174 -1.11 11.80 -0.40
CA TRP A 174 -0.65 13.15 -0.71
C TRP A 174 0.88 13.20 -0.76
N PRO A 175 1.50 12.49 -1.73
CA PRO A 175 2.94 12.56 -1.89
C PRO A 175 3.33 13.98 -2.28
N ARG A 176 4.27 14.57 -1.53
CA ARG A 176 4.84 15.89 -1.78
C ARG A 176 5.81 15.81 -2.97
N PRO A 177 5.92 16.83 -3.81
CA PRO A 177 6.87 16.81 -4.93
C PRO A 177 8.34 16.63 -4.52
N ALA A 178 8.71 17.13 -3.34
CA ALA A 178 10.05 17.03 -2.78
C ALA A 178 10.08 16.16 -1.51
N VAL A 179 11.24 15.56 -1.25
CA VAL A 179 11.52 14.82 -0.01
C VAL A 179 12.50 15.66 0.82
N ASP A 180 12.00 16.20 1.93
CA ASP A 180 12.81 16.99 2.86
C ASP A 180 13.42 16.07 3.93
N TYR A 181 14.73 16.20 4.15
CA TYR A 181 15.45 15.46 5.18
C TYR A 181 15.78 16.35 6.36
N VAL A 182 15.58 15.84 7.57
CA VAL A 182 15.90 16.53 8.82
C VAL A 182 16.89 15.70 9.64
N PRO A 183 17.74 16.34 10.46
CA PRO A 183 18.59 15.63 11.39
C PRO A 183 17.80 14.72 12.33
N LEU A 184 18.27 13.50 12.52
CA LEU A 184 17.71 12.52 13.44
C LEU A 184 18.58 12.44 14.70
N ALA A 185 17.97 12.59 15.87
CA ALA A 185 18.62 12.28 17.15
C ALA A 185 18.75 10.76 17.35
N THR A 186 19.67 10.31 18.19
CA THR A 186 19.75 8.88 18.51
C THR A 186 18.56 8.44 19.36
N TYR A 187 17.85 7.42 18.90
CA TYR A 187 16.75 6.79 19.63
C TYR A 187 17.05 5.30 19.83
N PRO A 188 16.66 4.69 20.96
CA PRO A 188 16.89 3.28 21.24
C PRO A 188 15.87 2.38 20.52
N LEU A 189 15.62 2.64 19.24
CA LEU A 189 14.65 1.95 18.39
C LEU A 189 15.33 0.76 17.70
N GLN A 190 14.69 -0.40 17.77
CA GLN A 190 15.02 -1.56 16.93
C GLN A 190 13.76 -2.30 16.52
N VAL A 191 13.85 -3.05 15.44
CA VAL A 191 12.79 -3.96 14.99
C VAL A 191 13.36 -5.38 15.01
N ARG A 192 12.60 -6.36 15.51
CA ARG A 192 13.07 -7.74 15.67
C ARG A 192 12.03 -8.73 15.19
N LEU A 193 12.48 -9.74 14.47
CA LEU A 193 11.67 -10.90 14.10
C LEU A 193 11.72 -11.95 15.23
N ASP A 194 10.55 -12.44 15.62
CA ASP A 194 10.39 -13.50 16.61
C ASP A 194 9.33 -14.51 16.14
N GLY A 195 9.78 -15.49 15.38
CA GLY A 195 8.89 -16.44 14.69
C GLY A 195 8.02 -15.71 13.67
N LYS A 196 6.69 -15.77 13.83
CA LYS A 196 5.72 -15.04 13.00
C LYS A 196 5.34 -13.66 13.57
N ARG A 197 6.25 -13.02 14.31
CA ARG A 197 6.00 -11.70 14.91
C ARG A 197 7.09 -10.72 14.54
N LEU A 198 6.69 -9.54 14.09
CA LEU A 198 7.56 -8.37 13.97
C LEU A 198 7.37 -7.51 15.21
N LEU A 199 8.42 -7.36 16.01
CA LEU A 199 8.42 -6.63 17.28
C LEU A 199 9.15 -5.31 17.09
N VAL A 200 8.48 -4.20 17.40
CA VAL A 200 9.11 -2.88 17.49
C VAL A 200 9.47 -2.65 18.94
N GLU A 201 10.76 -2.40 19.21
CA GLU A 201 11.30 -2.28 20.55
C GLU A 201 11.92 -0.90 20.77
N TRP A 202 11.68 -0.33 21.95
CA TRP A 202 12.23 0.93 22.40
C TRP A 202 12.95 0.73 23.74
N GLY A 203 14.28 0.88 23.75
CA GLY A 203 15.08 0.66 24.96
C GLY A 203 14.93 -0.76 25.52
N GLY A 204 14.75 -1.76 24.65
CA GLY A 204 14.55 -3.16 25.03
C GLY A 204 13.11 -3.54 25.44
N LYS A 205 12.16 -2.59 25.42
CA LYS A 205 10.74 -2.85 25.65
C LYS A 205 9.97 -2.92 24.34
N THR A 206 9.16 -3.96 24.13
CA THR A 206 8.22 -4.02 23.00
C THR A 206 7.17 -2.92 23.12
N VAL A 207 7.09 -2.07 22.10
CA VAL A 207 6.11 -0.97 21.99
C VAL A 207 5.08 -1.22 20.89
N ALA A 208 5.39 -2.08 19.92
CA ALA A 208 4.44 -2.59 18.94
C ALA A 208 4.76 -4.04 18.55
N GLN A 209 3.74 -4.79 18.16
CA GLN A 209 3.85 -6.14 17.63
C GLN A 209 2.88 -6.33 16.46
N ILE A 210 3.41 -6.79 15.32
CA ILE A 210 2.62 -7.24 14.17
C ILE A 210 2.75 -8.76 14.08
N THR A 211 1.63 -9.47 14.16
CA THR A 211 1.59 -10.94 14.07
C THR A 211 1.19 -11.37 12.67
N ASP A 212 2.00 -12.20 12.04
CA ASP A 212 1.75 -12.70 10.69
C ASP A 212 0.99 -14.02 10.72
N HIS A 213 -0.18 -14.03 10.09
CA HIS A 213 -1.00 -15.22 9.89
C HIS A 213 -0.97 -15.75 8.44
N THR A 214 -0.13 -15.20 7.57
CA THR A 214 0.08 -15.73 6.23
C THR A 214 0.90 -17.02 6.27
N ASP A 215 0.74 -17.83 5.23
CA ASP A 215 1.47 -19.07 5.05
C ASP A 215 1.74 -19.32 3.55
N PRO A 216 3.01 -19.24 3.10
CA PRO A 216 4.20 -18.80 3.84
C PRO A 216 4.15 -17.38 4.42
N THR A 217 5.04 -17.12 5.38
CA THR A 217 5.15 -15.83 6.08
C THR A 217 5.62 -14.72 5.15
N VAL A 218 5.04 -13.52 5.28
CA VAL A 218 5.49 -12.30 4.58
C VAL A 218 6.59 -11.57 5.35
N LEU A 219 6.91 -11.99 6.58
CA LEU A 219 7.97 -11.41 7.42
C LEU A 219 9.37 -11.87 7.00
N LEU A 220 9.61 -11.92 5.68
CA LEU A 220 10.89 -12.24 5.08
C LEU A 220 11.59 -10.94 4.67
N PRO A 221 12.93 -10.85 4.77
CA PRO A 221 13.69 -9.66 4.43
C PRO A 221 13.36 -9.07 3.05
N GLN A 222 13.20 -9.93 2.05
CA GLN A 222 12.89 -9.53 0.68
C GLN A 222 11.47 -8.98 0.52
N SER A 223 10.54 -9.39 1.37
CA SER A 223 9.11 -9.06 1.33
C SER A 223 8.71 -7.93 2.28
N MET A 224 9.68 -7.36 3.01
CA MET A 224 9.43 -6.29 3.98
C MET A 224 10.32 -5.09 3.74
N ARG A 225 9.80 -3.89 3.95
CA ARG A 225 10.61 -2.65 4.02
C ARG A 225 10.27 -1.88 5.28
N LEU A 226 11.28 -1.28 5.89
CA LEU A 226 11.14 -0.45 7.08
C LEU A 226 11.63 0.96 6.75
N GLU A 227 10.87 1.97 7.15
CA GLU A 227 11.20 3.37 6.93
C GLU A 227 10.94 4.16 8.20
N LEU A 228 11.80 5.13 8.50
CA LEU A 228 11.65 6.01 9.65
C LEU A 228 11.50 7.46 9.18
N PHE A 229 10.50 8.15 9.72
CA PHE A 229 10.21 9.54 9.38
C PHE A 229 10.18 10.43 10.61
N GLU A 230 10.57 11.68 10.42
CA GLU A 230 10.16 12.76 11.31
C GLU A 230 8.69 13.08 11.04
N PHE A 231 7.82 12.79 11.99
CA PHE A 231 6.41 13.16 11.85
C PHE A 231 6.17 14.58 12.36
N ASP A 232 6.57 14.83 13.61
CA ASP A 232 6.52 16.13 14.25
C ASP A 232 7.62 16.25 15.33
N ARG A 233 7.59 17.32 16.13
CA ARG A 233 8.58 17.56 17.20
C ARG A 233 8.61 16.48 18.28
N SER A 234 7.51 15.78 18.50
CA SER A 234 7.29 14.81 19.58
C SER A 234 7.23 13.36 19.08
N HIS A 235 7.09 13.14 17.78
CA HIS A 235 6.85 11.82 17.20
C HIS A 235 7.75 11.48 16.03
N LEU A 236 8.11 10.20 15.95
CA LEU A 236 8.61 9.53 14.76
C LEU A 236 7.48 8.70 14.17
N ALA A 237 7.47 8.51 12.86
CA ALA A 237 6.65 7.49 12.23
C ALA A 237 7.55 6.35 11.75
N LEU A 238 7.31 5.13 12.25
CA LEU A 238 7.91 3.91 11.72
C LEU A 238 6.92 3.27 10.74
N ARG A 239 7.27 3.21 9.46
CA ARG A 239 6.48 2.54 8.44
C ARG A 239 7.06 1.16 8.17
N ALA A 240 6.21 0.13 8.20
CA ALA A 240 6.54 -1.22 7.79
C ALA A 240 5.67 -1.61 6.60
N TRP A 241 6.29 -1.87 5.45
CA TRP A 241 5.63 -2.41 4.26
C TRP A 241 5.78 -3.92 4.19
N PHE A 242 4.77 -4.58 3.64
CA PHE A 242 4.70 -6.02 3.39
C PHE A 242 4.28 -6.22 1.94
N PHE A 243 5.06 -7.00 1.20
CA PHE A 243 4.89 -7.19 -0.23
C PHE A 243 4.65 -8.66 -0.58
N TRP A 244 3.53 -8.93 -1.24
CA TRP A 244 3.22 -10.20 -1.86
C TRP A 244 3.48 -10.06 -3.36
N LEU A 245 4.70 -10.35 -3.80
CA LEU A 245 5.09 -10.23 -5.21
C LEU A 245 5.18 -11.57 -5.92
N ASP A 246 4.95 -12.68 -5.21
CA ASP A 246 5.12 -14.04 -5.70
C ASP A 246 3.87 -14.87 -5.38
N LYS A 247 3.21 -15.41 -6.41
CA LYS A 247 2.06 -16.31 -6.29
C LYS A 247 2.32 -17.55 -5.47
N ASN A 248 3.59 -17.97 -5.38
CA ASN A 248 3.98 -19.13 -4.60
C ASN A 248 3.97 -18.83 -3.09
N ILE A 249 3.70 -17.58 -2.68
CA ILE A 249 3.53 -17.19 -1.26
C ILE A 249 2.19 -17.68 -0.67
N GLY A 250 1.47 -18.58 -1.37
CA GLY A 250 0.33 -19.33 -0.83
C GLY A 250 -0.88 -19.30 -1.78
N SER A 251 -1.78 -20.27 -1.65
CA SER A 251 -3.00 -20.31 -2.48
C SER A 251 -4.02 -19.26 -2.03
N GLY A 252 -4.59 -18.54 -3.01
CA GLY A 252 -5.65 -17.55 -2.77
C GLY A 252 -5.17 -16.15 -2.37
N HIS A 253 -3.87 -15.86 -2.53
CA HIS A 253 -3.34 -14.51 -2.38
C HIS A 253 -3.53 -13.70 -3.66
N GLU A 254 -3.91 -12.44 -3.50
CA GLU A 254 -3.85 -11.44 -4.56
C GLU A 254 -2.39 -11.06 -4.79
N VAL A 255 -1.87 -11.32 -5.98
CA VAL A 255 -0.49 -10.99 -6.33
C VAL A 255 -0.49 -10.17 -7.62
N PRO A 256 0.37 -9.15 -7.76
CA PRO A 256 1.12 -8.54 -6.67
C PRO A 256 0.17 -7.83 -5.69
N ASP A 257 0.61 -7.62 -4.46
CA ASP A 257 -0.05 -6.75 -3.50
C ASP A 257 0.93 -6.17 -2.48
N ALA A 258 0.55 -5.06 -1.84
CA ALA A 258 1.36 -4.42 -0.82
C ALA A 258 0.51 -3.74 0.26
N GLU A 259 0.78 -4.12 1.51
CA GLU A 259 0.14 -3.56 2.70
C GLU A 259 1.19 -2.89 3.57
N ARG A 260 0.76 -2.03 4.50
CA ARG A 260 1.67 -1.40 5.45
C ARG A 260 1.01 -1.06 6.77
N PHE A 261 1.87 -0.85 7.77
CA PHE A 261 1.53 -0.12 8.97
C PHE A 261 2.42 1.11 9.12
N ASP A 262 1.83 2.24 9.52
CA ASP A 262 2.59 3.38 10.03
C ASP A 262 2.34 3.49 11.53
N MET A 263 3.39 3.45 12.35
CA MET A 263 3.29 3.53 13.81
C MET A 263 3.86 4.86 14.30
N LEU A 264 3.06 5.64 15.02
CA LEU A 264 3.44 6.95 15.52
C LEU A 264 4.06 6.85 16.92
N LEU A 265 5.39 6.74 16.95
CA LEU A 265 6.20 6.52 18.14
C LEU A 265 6.51 7.85 18.84
N ARG A 266 6.10 8.00 20.09
CA ARG A 266 6.48 9.15 20.91
C ARG A 266 7.98 9.11 21.22
N LYS A 267 8.71 10.16 20.84
CA LYS A 267 10.18 10.26 20.97
C LYS A 267 10.70 10.13 22.40
N GLN A 268 9.88 10.42 23.40
CA GLN A 268 10.28 10.36 24.80
C GLN A 268 10.43 8.91 25.31
N ASP A 269 9.57 7.99 24.88
CA ASP A 269 9.44 6.66 25.50
C ASP A 269 9.02 5.55 24.53
N GLY A 270 8.88 5.84 23.25
CA GLY A 270 8.51 4.90 22.19
C GLY A 270 7.04 4.50 22.18
N TYR A 271 6.19 5.06 23.05
CA TYR A 271 4.76 4.71 23.06
C TYR A 271 4.11 5.00 21.70
N VAL A 272 3.40 4.01 21.15
CA VAL A 272 2.65 4.18 19.89
C VAL A 272 1.34 4.90 20.22
N THR A 273 1.22 6.16 19.78
CA THR A 273 0.02 6.97 20.06
C THR A 273 -1.07 6.74 19.02
N LEU A 274 -0.68 6.66 17.76
CA LEU A 274 -1.53 6.40 16.60
C LEU A 274 -0.90 5.32 15.75
N ALA A 275 -1.72 4.56 15.03
CA ALA A 275 -1.24 3.73 13.93
C ALA A 275 -2.13 3.87 12.71
N CYS A 276 -1.51 3.79 11.53
CA CYS A 276 -2.18 3.72 10.24
C CYS A 276 -2.05 2.31 9.68
N THR A 277 -3.05 1.88 8.93
CA THR A 277 -2.95 0.77 7.99
C THR A 277 -3.67 1.10 6.69
N ASP A 278 -3.55 0.27 5.65
CA ASP A 278 -4.33 0.43 4.43
C ASP A 278 -5.55 -0.54 4.42
N MET A 279 -6.67 -0.08 3.86
CA MET A 279 -7.83 -0.92 3.54
C MET A 279 -8.27 -0.58 2.11
N HIS A 280 -8.03 -1.51 1.17
CA HIS A 280 -8.27 -1.28 -0.26
C HIS A 280 -7.66 0.05 -0.74
N TRP A 281 -6.37 0.21 -0.46
CA TRP A 281 -5.56 1.38 -0.82
C TRP A 281 -5.90 2.66 -0.05
N ARG A 282 -6.88 2.65 0.85
CA ARG A 282 -7.25 3.80 1.71
C ARG A 282 -6.50 3.74 3.03
N GLU A 283 -5.85 4.85 3.39
CA GLU A 283 -5.20 5.00 4.70
C GLU A 283 -6.24 4.98 5.82
N MET A 284 -6.03 4.26 6.90
CA MET A 284 -6.94 4.20 8.03
C MET A 284 -6.14 4.40 9.30
N TRP A 285 -6.41 5.51 10.01
CA TRP A 285 -5.71 5.86 11.24
C TRP A 285 -6.57 5.53 12.46
N ALA A 286 -5.93 4.99 13.49
CA ALA A 286 -6.57 4.68 14.76
C ALA A 286 -5.68 5.12 15.93
N GLN A 287 -6.34 5.51 17.03
CA GLN A 287 -5.67 5.73 18.31
C GLN A 287 -5.49 4.40 19.03
N ILE A 288 -4.29 4.18 19.57
CA ILE A 288 -3.93 2.92 20.23
C ILE A 288 -4.29 2.98 21.72
N ASP A 289 -4.95 1.92 22.18
CA ASP A 289 -5.26 1.67 23.59
C ASP A 289 -4.24 0.72 24.22
N GLY A 290 -3.41 1.24 25.12
CA GLY A 290 -2.40 0.47 25.83
C GLY A 290 -1.09 0.28 25.06
N ALA A 291 -0.19 -0.51 25.64
CA ALA A 291 1.09 -0.87 25.05
C ALA A 291 1.44 -2.34 25.37
N PRO A 292 1.93 -3.12 24.40
CA PRO A 292 2.29 -2.70 23.04
C PRO A 292 1.07 -2.44 22.15
N MET A 293 1.26 -1.71 21.05
CA MET A 293 0.32 -1.74 19.93
C MET A 293 0.31 -3.16 19.34
N GLU A 294 -0.87 -3.72 19.10
CA GLU A 294 -1.07 -5.05 18.56
C GLU A 294 -1.73 -4.98 17.19
N ALA A 295 -1.14 -5.66 16.21
CA ALA A 295 -1.67 -5.78 14.86
C ALA A 295 -1.47 -7.19 14.31
N THR A 296 -2.21 -7.49 13.24
CA THR A 296 -2.10 -8.75 12.50
C THR A 296 -2.03 -8.51 11.00
N LEU A 297 -1.32 -9.39 10.29
CA LEU A 297 -1.37 -9.53 8.84
C LEU A 297 -2.09 -10.82 8.48
N GLY A 298 -3.11 -10.69 7.63
CA GLY A 298 -3.96 -11.80 7.25
C GLY A 298 -4.80 -12.35 8.40
N MET A 299 -5.58 -13.38 8.08
CA MET A 299 -6.55 -13.94 9.01
C MET A 299 -5.98 -15.11 9.81
N SER A 300 -6.27 -15.12 11.12
CA SER A 300 -6.06 -16.30 11.96
C SER A 300 -6.85 -17.51 11.45
N ARG A 301 -6.41 -18.73 11.77
CA ARG A 301 -7.13 -19.96 11.41
C ARG A 301 -8.57 -19.97 11.95
N ALA A 302 -8.79 -19.40 13.13
CA ALA A 302 -10.12 -19.29 13.73
C ALA A 302 -11.02 -18.32 12.93
N ALA A 303 -10.48 -17.16 12.52
CA ALA A 303 -11.19 -16.22 11.67
C ALA A 303 -11.49 -16.82 10.29
N LYS A 304 -10.52 -17.49 9.67
CA LYS A 304 -10.72 -18.24 8.41
C LYS A 304 -11.83 -19.28 8.53
N LEU A 305 -11.84 -20.06 9.62
CA LEU A 305 -12.86 -21.09 9.82
C LEU A 305 -14.25 -20.48 10.05
N LYS A 306 -14.32 -19.37 10.78
CA LYS A 306 -15.56 -18.61 11.00
C LYS A 306 -16.10 -18.08 9.68
N LEU A 307 -15.28 -17.40 8.89
CA LEU A 307 -15.65 -16.87 7.57
C LEU A 307 -15.99 -17.96 6.55
N LEU A 308 -15.32 -19.12 6.59
CA LEU A 308 -15.69 -20.25 5.74
C LEU A 308 -17.06 -20.80 6.13
N THR A 309 -17.35 -20.88 7.43
CA THR A 309 -18.66 -21.33 7.95
C THR A 309 -19.76 -20.34 7.56
N GLU A 310 -19.51 -19.04 7.70
CA GLU A 310 -20.43 -17.96 7.32
C GLU A 310 -20.57 -17.81 5.80
N GLY A 311 -19.49 -18.02 5.04
CA GLY A 311 -19.47 -17.96 3.58
C GLY A 311 -20.21 -19.12 2.94
N ILE A 312 -20.06 -20.34 3.48
CA ILE A 312 -20.88 -21.49 3.11
C ILE A 312 -22.36 -21.22 3.42
N ALA A 313 -22.66 -20.56 4.55
CA ALA A 313 -24.02 -20.13 4.88
C ALA A 313 -24.57 -19.09 3.89
N LYS A 314 -23.78 -18.07 3.50
CA LYS A 314 -24.17 -17.05 2.50
C LYS A 314 -24.42 -17.64 1.11
N VAL A 315 -23.57 -18.56 0.66
CA VAL A 315 -23.77 -19.27 -0.63
C VAL A 315 -25.03 -20.11 -0.56
N LYS A 316 -25.28 -20.79 0.56
CA LYS A 316 -26.50 -21.57 0.77
C LYS A 316 -27.75 -20.67 0.75
N ALA A 317 -27.73 -19.54 1.47
CA ALA A 317 -28.81 -18.54 1.48
C ALA A 317 -29.11 -17.96 0.08
N PHE A 318 -28.08 -17.71 -0.73
CA PHE A 318 -28.24 -17.27 -2.12
C PHE A 318 -28.97 -18.31 -3.00
N PHE A 319 -28.68 -19.61 -2.79
CA PHE A 319 -29.32 -20.69 -3.55
C PHE A 319 -30.68 -21.14 -2.98
N THR A 320 -30.93 -20.96 -1.69
CA THR A 320 -32.20 -21.38 -1.03
C THR A 320 -33.24 -20.26 -0.93
N GLY A 321 -32.84 -19.00 -1.17
CA GLY A 321 -33.73 -17.84 -1.01
C GLY A 321 -34.06 -17.52 0.46
N GLU A 322 -33.38 -18.17 1.41
CA GLU A 322 -33.52 -17.90 2.82
C GLU A 322 -32.79 -16.60 3.15
N LYS A 323 -33.54 -15.57 3.58
CA LYS A 323 -32.95 -14.37 4.18
C LYS A 323 -32.54 -14.71 5.60
N GLU A 324 -31.25 -14.84 5.85
CA GLU A 324 -30.76 -14.74 7.22
C GLU A 324 -30.76 -13.27 7.66
N ALA A 325 -31.05 -13.07 8.96
CA ALA A 325 -30.93 -11.79 9.61
C ALA A 325 -29.45 -11.40 9.62
N ASP A 326 -29.10 -10.26 9.04
CA ASP A 326 -27.81 -9.63 9.30
C ASP A 326 -27.63 -9.56 10.82
N HIS A 327 -26.56 -10.18 11.31
CA HIS A 327 -26.25 -10.14 12.73
C HIS A 327 -25.94 -8.69 13.12
N ASP A 328 -26.83 -8.09 13.92
CA ASP A 328 -26.54 -6.86 14.65
C ASP A 328 -25.18 -7.02 15.35
N GLY A 329 -24.18 -6.23 14.92
CA GLY A 329 -22.85 -6.19 15.54
C GLY A 329 -21.66 -6.55 14.64
N VAL A 330 -21.86 -6.95 13.38
CA VAL A 330 -20.75 -7.00 12.40
C VAL A 330 -20.64 -5.64 11.72
N PHE A 331 -19.67 -4.83 12.14
CA PHE A 331 -19.37 -3.54 11.52
C PHE A 331 -18.82 -3.75 10.10
N SER A 332 -19.67 -3.56 9.11
CA SER A 332 -19.21 -3.29 7.74
C SER A 332 -18.73 -1.84 7.68
N PRO A 333 -17.47 -1.57 7.30
CA PRO A 333 -16.96 -0.20 7.17
C PRO A 333 -17.67 0.59 6.04
N VAL A 334 -18.51 -0.08 5.25
CA VAL A 334 -19.38 0.52 4.23
C VAL A 334 -20.68 1.06 4.84
N ASP A 335 -21.11 0.50 5.98
CA ASP A 335 -22.41 0.78 6.62
C ASP A 335 -22.31 1.80 7.78
N GLY A 336 -21.14 2.43 7.95
CA GLY A 336 -20.97 3.54 8.90
C GLY A 336 -21.78 4.78 8.48
N PRO A 337 -22.21 5.64 9.44
CA PRO A 337 -23.12 6.73 9.13
C PRO A 337 -22.48 7.81 8.23
N ALA A 338 -23.02 7.91 7.01
CA ALA A 338 -22.81 8.96 5.99
C ALA A 338 -21.51 8.91 5.15
N PRO A 339 -21.61 9.29 3.86
CA PRO A 339 -20.74 8.77 2.81
C PRO A 339 -19.60 9.76 2.53
N LEU A 340 -18.37 9.34 2.83
CA LEU A 340 -17.16 10.11 2.46
C LEU A 340 -16.85 10.01 0.95
N ILE A 341 -17.37 8.97 0.30
CA ILE A 341 -17.14 8.66 -1.12
C ILE A 341 -17.68 9.76 -2.06
N PRO A 342 -18.93 10.26 -1.90
CA PRO A 342 -19.46 11.36 -2.74
C PRO A 342 -18.76 12.70 -2.52
N LYS A 343 -18.24 12.99 -1.32
CA LYS A 343 -17.55 14.26 -1.02
C LYS A 343 -16.14 14.31 -1.60
N GLN A 344 -15.44 13.18 -1.65
CA GLN A 344 -14.14 13.07 -2.33
C GLN A 344 -14.31 13.05 -3.86
N ALA A 345 -15.33 12.34 -4.37
CA ALA A 345 -15.73 12.36 -5.78
C ALA A 345 -16.07 13.77 -6.27
N ALA A 346 -16.86 14.55 -5.51
CA ALA A 346 -17.24 15.92 -5.85
C ALA A 346 -16.05 16.91 -5.86
N ARG A 347 -15.01 16.68 -5.06
CA ARG A 347 -13.81 17.55 -5.01
C ARG A 347 -12.81 17.29 -6.14
N LEU A 348 -12.85 16.12 -6.76
CA LEU A 348 -11.91 15.69 -7.80
C LEU A 348 -12.57 15.60 -9.20
N GLY A 349 -13.74 16.22 -9.39
CA GLY A 349 -14.35 16.37 -10.71
C GLY A 349 -15.56 15.47 -11.01
N GLY A 350 -16.13 14.79 -10.01
CA GLY A 350 -17.35 14.02 -10.19
C GLY A 350 -17.14 12.75 -11.02
N GLY A 351 -16.45 11.78 -10.42
CA GLY A 351 -16.40 10.39 -10.92
C GLY A 351 -16.51 9.42 -9.75
N ASP A 352 -17.15 8.28 -9.97
CA ASP A 352 -17.19 7.18 -8.99
C ASP A 352 -15.76 6.70 -8.71
N PHE A 353 -15.21 7.02 -7.52
CA PHE A 353 -14.00 6.38 -7.03
C PHE A 353 -14.33 4.94 -6.61
N ALA A 354 -14.36 4.04 -7.58
CA ALA A 354 -14.42 2.61 -7.33
C ALA A 354 -13.00 2.07 -7.09
N THR A 355 -12.48 2.24 -5.87
CA THR A 355 -11.54 1.25 -5.31
C THR A 355 -12.41 0.19 -4.65
N ARG A 356 -13.04 -0.66 -5.46
CA ARG A 356 -13.86 -1.77 -4.95
C ARG A 356 -12.92 -2.94 -4.79
N GLY A 357 -12.52 -3.19 -3.55
CA GLY A 357 -11.67 -4.32 -3.29
C GLY A 357 -12.45 -5.61 -3.45
N LYS A 358 -11.94 -6.48 -4.31
CA LYS A 358 -12.03 -7.90 -4.05
C LYS A 358 -10.65 -8.45 -3.96
N GLY A 359 -10.50 -9.29 -2.94
CA GLY A 359 -9.38 -10.12 -2.58
C GLY A 359 -9.79 -10.96 -1.40
N ALA A 360 -9.32 -12.20 -1.36
CA ALA A 360 -9.50 -12.99 -0.15
C ALA A 360 -8.91 -12.17 1.01
N GLU A 361 -9.61 -12.09 2.14
CA GLU A 361 -9.23 -11.38 3.37
C GLU A 361 -7.86 -11.83 3.95
N ALA A 362 -7.12 -12.68 3.22
CA ALA A 362 -5.83 -13.27 3.54
C ALA A 362 -4.69 -12.25 3.72
N HIS A 363 -4.86 -11.01 3.25
CA HIS A 363 -3.85 -9.95 3.36
C HIS A 363 -4.23 -8.81 4.29
N LEU A 364 -5.48 -8.76 4.78
CA LEU A 364 -6.01 -7.59 5.47
C LEU A 364 -5.19 -7.24 6.72
N PRO A 365 -4.52 -6.08 6.73
CA PRO A 365 -3.81 -5.62 7.90
C PRO A 365 -4.83 -5.09 8.93
N THR A 366 -4.76 -5.59 10.16
CA THR A 366 -5.70 -5.24 11.24
C THR A 366 -4.96 -4.70 12.45
N ILE A 367 -5.46 -3.63 13.06
CA ILE A 367 -5.02 -3.12 14.36
C ILE A 367 -6.02 -3.62 15.42
N ILE A 368 -5.54 -4.24 16.50
CA ILE A 368 -6.38 -4.93 17.49
C ILE A 368 -6.83 -4.01 18.62
N ASN A 369 -5.88 -3.38 19.31
CA ASN A 369 -6.14 -2.58 20.50
C ASN A 369 -6.30 -1.09 20.15
N VAL A 370 -7.41 -0.77 19.49
CA VAL A 370 -7.81 0.61 19.21
C VAL A 370 -8.77 1.11 20.29
N VAL A 371 -8.70 2.40 20.64
CA VAL A 371 -9.65 3.00 21.58
C VAL A 371 -11.05 2.94 20.97
N GLU A 372 -11.98 2.22 21.62
CA GLU A 372 -13.39 2.21 21.23
C GLU A 372 -13.98 3.61 21.36
N GLN A 373 -14.31 4.24 20.24
CA GLN A 373 -15.03 5.52 20.24
C GLN A 373 -16.51 5.25 20.52
N SER A 374 -16.89 5.31 21.79
CA SER A 374 -18.26 5.02 22.26
C SER A 374 -19.30 6.10 21.94
N ASP A 375 -18.88 7.27 21.44
CA ASP A 375 -19.79 8.39 21.14
C ASP A 375 -19.81 8.75 19.65
N ALA A 376 -20.99 8.67 19.05
CA ALA A 376 -21.28 9.03 17.65
C ALA A 376 -20.95 10.49 17.27
N THR A 377 -20.56 11.32 18.23
CA THR A 377 -20.22 12.74 18.06
C THR A 377 -18.72 13.03 17.99
N THR A 378 -17.85 12.07 18.32
CA THR A 378 -16.39 12.30 18.33
C THR A 378 -15.80 11.69 17.06
N LEU A 379 -15.71 12.54 16.04
CA LEU A 379 -15.21 12.32 14.68
C LEU A 379 -14.34 11.07 14.47
N LYS A 380 -14.93 10.14 13.72
CA LYS A 380 -14.30 9.07 12.97
C LYS A 380 -12.96 9.55 12.35
N MET A 381 -11.83 8.97 12.74
CA MET A 381 -10.61 9.12 11.93
C MET A 381 -10.68 8.20 10.71
N VAL A 382 -11.40 8.64 9.68
CA VAL A 382 -11.50 7.93 8.39
C VAL A 382 -10.60 8.64 7.38
N SER A 383 -9.61 7.92 6.88
CA SER A 383 -8.83 8.06 5.63
C SER A 383 -8.46 9.40 5.00
N SER A 384 -8.69 10.57 5.61
CA SER A 384 -8.28 11.86 5.04
C SER A 384 -8.30 13.07 5.98
N ASP A 385 -8.53 12.87 7.28
CA ASP A 385 -8.62 13.96 8.25
C ASP A 385 -7.31 14.28 8.99
N VAL A 386 -6.18 13.69 8.60
CA VAL A 386 -4.84 14.22 8.95
C VAL A 386 -4.53 15.42 8.04
N ARG A 387 -5.40 16.43 8.06
CA ARG A 387 -5.05 17.78 7.63
C ARG A 387 -4.62 18.54 8.87
N LEU A 388 -3.31 18.72 8.99
CA LEU A 388 -2.66 19.72 9.83
C LEU A 388 -2.87 19.50 11.34
N GLY A 389 -1.98 18.71 11.92
CA GLY A 389 -1.36 19.04 13.20
C GLY A 389 -0.01 19.69 12.92
#